data_AF-A0A432TT88-F1
#
_entry.id   AF-A0A432TT88-F1
#
_cell.length_a   1.000
_cell.length_b   1.000
_cell.length_c   1.000
_cell.angle_alpha   90.00
_cell.angle_beta   90.00
_cell.angle_gamma   90.00
#
_symmetry.space_group_name_H-M   'P 1'
#
loop_
_entity.id
_entity.type
_entity.pdbx_description
1 polymer ?
#
loop_
_entity_poly.entity_id
_entity_poly.type
_entity_poly.pdbx_seq_one_letter_code
_entity_poly.pdbx_strand_id
1 'polypeptide(L)'
;MKIKDRIRGYLPVVIDIETGGFNDKTDAMLEICAIVIGIDDQGVYYPKEPQHFHVEPFKGANLEPSALKFNGIDVNNPLRMAVSEKQALGEIFKTARAEMKIEECTRSILVGHNAFFDLGFLYAASNRSNLKNPFHQFSTIDTVSLSALYYGETVLAKAMRVANIEWDDAEAHSAL
;
A
#
# COMPACT_ATOMS: atom_id res chain seq x y z
N MET A 1 -16.58 5.29 -18.87
CA MET A 1 -15.29 6.03 -18.85
C MET A 1 -14.22 5.03 -18.44
N LYS A 2 -13.06 4.94 -19.10
CA LYS A 2 -12.02 3.96 -18.68
C LYS A 2 -11.07 4.56 -17.65
N ILE A 3 -10.45 3.73 -16.82
CA ILE A 3 -9.53 4.19 -15.77
C ILE A 3 -8.32 4.93 -16.35
N LYS A 4 -7.80 4.48 -17.51
CA LYS A 4 -6.73 5.17 -18.24
C LYS A 4 -7.09 6.61 -18.62
N ASP A 5 -8.36 6.90 -18.95
CA ASP A 5 -8.77 8.24 -19.35
C ASP A 5 -8.95 9.13 -18.11
N ARG A 6 -9.33 8.50 -16.98
CA ARG A 6 -9.63 9.19 -15.73
C ARG A 6 -8.39 9.65 -14.96
N ILE A 7 -7.30 8.88 -15.00
CA ILE A 7 -6.04 9.19 -14.31
C ILE A 7 -4.87 9.25 -15.30
N ARG A 8 -5.11 9.82 -16.50
CA ARG A 8 -4.09 10.12 -17.51
C ARG A 8 -3.10 8.97 -17.79
N GLY A 9 -3.63 7.76 -17.91
CA GLY A 9 -2.88 6.54 -18.20
C GLY A 9 -2.26 5.86 -16.98
N TYR A 10 -2.63 6.23 -15.76
CA TYR A 10 -2.19 5.56 -14.54
C TYR A 10 -3.25 4.61 -13.97
N LEU A 11 -2.78 3.44 -13.53
CA LEU A 11 -3.57 2.48 -12.77
C LEU A 11 -3.44 2.83 -11.27
N PRO A 12 -4.52 3.26 -10.59
CA PRO A 12 -4.49 3.49 -9.15
C PRO A 12 -4.42 2.16 -8.40
N VAL A 13 -3.46 2.04 -7.48
CA VAL A 13 -3.31 0.89 -6.59
C VAL A 13 -3.14 1.41 -5.18
N VAL A 14 -4.09 1.08 -4.30
CA VAL A 14 -4.00 1.35 -2.86
C VAL A 14 -2.90 0.47 -2.29
N ILE A 15 -2.00 1.06 -1.52
CA ILE A 15 -0.92 0.38 -0.83
C ILE A 15 -0.92 0.86 0.61
N ASP A 16 -0.83 -0.08 1.53
CA ASP A 16 -0.54 0.15 2.94
C ASP A 16 0.58 -0.79 3.39
N ILE A 17 1.52 -0.28 4.19
CA ILE A 17 2.72 -0.99 4.64
C ILE A 17 2.92 -0.82 6.14
N GLU A 18 2.91 -1.94 6.86
CA GLU A 18 3.38 -1.97 8.25
C GLU A 18 4.89 -2.21 8.31
N THR A 19 5.56 -1.50 9.21
CA THR A 19 7.03 -1.45 9.24
C THR A 19 7.61 -1.67 10.64
N GLY A 20 8.92 -1.93 10.67
CA GLY A 20 9.73 -1.95 11.87
C GLY A 20 10.26 -0.57 12.28
N GLY A 21 9.77 0.53 11.69
CA GLY A 21 10.26 1.89 11.96
C GLY A 21 9.95 2.87 10.82
N PHE A 22 10.46 4.09 10.89
CA PHE A 22 10.11 5.16 9.95
C PHE A 22 11.10 5.35 8.79
N ASN A 23 12.27 4.70 8.83
CA ASN A 23 13.32 4.87 7.84
C ASN A 23 13.30 3.72 6.83
N ASP A 24 12.77 4.00 5.63
CA ASP A 24 12.63 3.06 4.51
C ASP A 24 13.93 2.33 4.11
N LYS A 25 15.08 2.95 4.36
CA LYS A 25 16.39 2.38 4.01
C LYS A 25 16.88 1.35 5.01
N THR A 26 16.52 1.48 6.28
CA THR A 26 17.09 0.68 7.38
C THR A 26 16.09 -0.22 8.08
N ASP A 27 14.83 0.20 8.12
CA ASP A 27 13.80 -0.44 8.93
C ASP A 27 13.04 -1.48 8.09
N ALA A 28 12.59 -2.55 8.74
CA ALA A 28 11.94 -3.66 8.03
C ALA A 28 10.57 -3.25 7.46
N MET A 29 10.20 -3.76 6.27
CA MET A 29 8.81 -3.90 5.86
C MET A 29 8.28 -5.22 6.44
N LEU A 30 7.18 -5.18 7.18
CA LEU A 30 6.65 -6.31 7.95
C LEU A 30 5.31 -6.82 7.45
N GLU A 31 4.54 -5.98 6.78
CA GLU A 31 3.27 -6.32 6.13
C GLU A 31 3.06 -5.41 4.93
N ILE A 32 2.34 -5.90 3.92
CA ILE A 32 1.93 -5.08 2.78
C ILE A 32 0.57 -5.56 2.28
N CYS A 33 -0.33 -4.61 2.05
CA CYS A 33 -1.56 -4.82 1.30
C CYS A 33 -1.55 -4.02 0.00
N ALA A 34 -2.13 -4.59 -1.05
CA ALA A 34 -2.30 -3.93 -2.33
C ALA A 34 -3.71 -4.18 -2.89
N ILE A 35 -4.43 -3.11 -3.22
CA ILE A 35 -5.78 -3.18 -3.81
C ILE A 35 -5.81 -2.33 -5.08
N VAL A 36 -6.05 -2.95 -6.23
CA VAL A 36 -6.24 -2.23 -7.50
C VAL A 36 -7.62 -1.59 -7.50
N ILE A 37 -7.71 -0.31 -7.87
CA ILE A 37 -9.00 0.38 -8.03
C ILE A 37 -9.43 0.31 -9.50
N GLY A 38 -10.55 -0.35 -9.76
CA GLY A 38 -11.22 -0.38 -11.05
C GLY A 38 -12.25 0.73 -11.20
N ILE A 39 -12.77 0.89 -12.42
CA ILE A 39 -13.93 1.72 -12.73
C ILE A 39 -14.87 0.93 -13.63
N ASP A 40 -16.17 0.92 -13.33
CA ASP A 40 -17.15 0.22 -14.15
C ASP A 40 -17.62 1.08 -15.35
N ASP A 41 -18.52 0.52 -16.15
CA ASP A 41 -19.06 1.21 -17.33
C ASP A 41 -19.87 2.47 -16.98
N GLN A 42 -20.40 2.56 -15.76
CA GLN A 42 -21.13 3.71 -15.25
C GLN A 42 -20.21 4.79 -14.66
N GLY A 43 -18.91 4.50 -14.53
CA GLY A 43 -17.95 5.42 -13.94
C GLY A 43 -17.82 5.29 -12.43
N VAL A 44 -18.37 4.23 -11.82
CA VAL A 44 -18.28 3.97 -10.39
C VAL A 44 -16.97 3.23 -10.10
N TYR A 45 -16.22 3.72 -9.12
CA TYR A 45 -15.00 3.07 -8.65
C TYR A 45 -15.31 1.86 -7.78
N TYR A 46 -14.51 0.80 -7.92
CA TYR A 46 -14.62 -0.39 -7.08
C TYR A 46 -13.24 -0.99 -6.76
N PRO A 47 -13.06 -1.60 -5.58
CA PRO A 47 -11.84 -2.34 -5.27
C PRO A 47 -11.85 -3.69 -5.99
N LYS A 48 -10.70 -4.09 -6.57
CA LYS A 48 -10.45 -5.47 -6.98
C LYS A 48 -9.96 -6.30 -5.77
N GLU A 49 -9.77 -7.60 -5.97
CA GLU A 49 -9.30 -8.50 -4.90
C GLU A 49 -8.01 -8.01 -4.24
N PRO A 50 -7.95 -7.97 -2.89
CA PRO A 50 -6.76 -7.57 -2.17
C PRO A 50 -5.64 -8.60 -2.31
N GLN A 51 -4.40 -8.11 -2.39
CA GLN A 51 -3.20 -8.92 -2.20
C GLN A 51 -2.54 -8.51 -0.90
N HIS A 52 -2.49 -9.43 0.05
CA HIS A 52 -1.98 -9.19 1.40
C HIS A 52 -0.88 -10.18 1.73
N PHE A 53 0.21 -9.69 2.31
CA PHE A 53 1.36 -10.50 2.69
C PHE A 53 1.98 -9.98 3.99
N HIS A 54 2.25 -10.89 4.91
CA HIS A 54 3.25 -10.65 5.95
C HIS A 54 4.66 -10.87 5.37
N VAL A 55 5.62 -10.04 5.77
CA VAL A 55 6.95 -9.96 5.14
C VAL A 55 8.09 -10.18 6.13
N GLU A 56 8.96 -11.15 5.88
CA GLU A 56 10.13 -11.39 6.73
C GLU A 56 11.05 -10.16 6.74
N PRO A 57 11.56 -9.72 7.91
CA PRO A 57 12.55 -8.66 7.97
C PRO A 57 13.77 -9.01 7.11
N PHE A 58 14.20 -8.10 6.24
CA PHE A 58 15.40 -8.35 5.45
C PHE A 58 16.64 -8.50 6.35
N LYS A 59 17.67 -9.19 5.85
CA LYS A 59 18.90 -9.43 6.63
C LYS A 59 19.54 -8.10 7.05
N GLY A 60 19.65 -7.89 8.36
CA GLY A 60 20.24 -6.68 8.94
C GLY A 60 19.26 -5.51 9.08
N ALA A 61 17.97 -5.74 8.89
CA ALA A 61 16.94 -4.73 9.14
C ALA A 61 16.92 -4.30 10.61
N ASN A 62 16.68 -3.00 10.81
CA ASN A 62 16.36 -2.43 12.11
C ASN A 62 14.89 -2.70 12.46
N LEU A 63 14.63 -2.92 13.76
CA LEU A 63 13.30 -3.16 14.33
C LEU A 63 13.16 -2.31 15.59
N GLU A 64 12.48 -1.19 15.46
CA GLU A 64 12.18 -0.30 16.57
C GLU A 64 11.13 -0.93 17.49
N PRO A 65 11.43 -1.09 18.80
CA PRO A 65 10.45 -1.64 19.75
C PRO A 65 9.15 -0.84 19.82
N SER A 66 9.21 0.47 19.56
CA SER A 66 8.03 1.34 19.51
C SER A 66 7.13 1.04 18.30
N ALA A 67 7.71 0.73 17.14
CA ALA A 67 6.94 0.35 15.94
C ALA A 67 6.25 -1.00 16.15
N LEU A 68 6.98 -2.01 16.64
CA LEU A 68 6.40 -3.33 16.93
C LEU A 68 5.30 -3.28 18.01
N LYS A 69 5.46 -2.40 19.01
CA LYS A 69 4.43 -2.18 20.01
C LYS A 69 3.19 -1.49 19.41
N PHE A 70 3.40 -0.61 18.44
CA PHE A 70 2.31 0.16 17.81
C PHE A 70 1.46 -0.73 16.91
N ASN A 71 2.07 -1.53 16.03
CA ASN A 71 1.34 -2.43 15.13
C ASN A 71 1.06 -3.83 15.70
N GLY A 72 1.69 -4.20 16.82
CA GLY A 72 1.47 -5.50 17.47
C GLY A 72 2.10 -6.68 16.74
N ILE A 73 2.96 -6.45 15.75
CA ILE A 73 3.59 -7.51 14.96
C ILE A 73 4.66 -8.23 15.77
N ASP A 74 4.47 -9.53 16.00
CA ASP A 74 5.53 -10.44 16.42
C ASP A 74 6.21 -11.06 15.20
N VAL A 75 7.40 -10.54 14.87
CA VAL A 75 8.19 -11.00 13.72
C VAL A 75 8.66 -12.45 13.85
N ASN A 76 8.71 -13.01 15.06
CA ASN A 76 9.14 -14.38 15.32
C ASN A 76 7.98 -15.38 15.35
N ASN A 77 6.74 -14.90 15.23
CA ASN A 77 5.56 -15.77 15.24
C ASN A 77 5.52 -16.64 13.97
N PRO A 78 5.66 -17.97 14.07
CA PRO A 78 5.64 -18.84 12.90
C PRO A 78 4.27 -18.90 12.22
N LEU A 79 3.18 -18.59 12.93
CA LEU A 79 1.81 -18.58 12.37
C LEU A 79 1.55 -17.35 11.49
N ARG A 80 2.45 -16.37 11.50
CA ARG A 80 2.38 -15.20 10.61
C ARG A 80 2.59 -15.57 9.14
N MET A 81 3.16 -16.76 8.85
CA MET A 81 3.35 -17.26 7.49
C MET A 81 4.05 -16.25 6.57
N ALA A 82 5.01 -15.51 7.12
CA ALA A 82 5.67 -14.42 6.44
C ALA A 82 6.51 -14.92 5.26
N VAL A 83 6.59 -14.11 4.21
CA VAL A 83 7.34 -14.41 2.99
C VAL A 83 8.42 -13.36 2.77
N SER A 84 9.41 -13.66 1.92
CA SER A 84 10.42 -12.65 1.56
C SER A 84 9.81 -11.44 0.84
N GLU A 85 10.45 -10.27 0.95
CA GLU A 85 10.11 -9.06 0.17
C GLU A 85 9.97 -9.38 -1.33
N LYS A 86 10.89 -10.21 -1.86
CA LYS A 86 10.91 -10.59 -3.27
C LYS A 86 9.67 -11.38 -3.68
N GLN A 87 9.15 -12.24 -2.81
CA GLN A 87 7.94 -13.02 -3.08
C GLN A 87 6.70 -12.13 -3.05
N ALA A 88 6.51 -11.36 -1.97
CA ALA A 88 5.36 -10.46 -1.82
C ALA A 88 5.28 -9.44 -2.95
N LEU A 89 6.37 -8.69 -3.18
CA LEU A 89 6.44 -7.69 -4.25
C LEU A 89 6.40 -8.32 -5.64
N GLY A 90 6.93 -9.54 -5.80
CA GLY A 90 6.86 -10.29 -7.05
C GLY A 90 5.42 -10.53 -7.49
N GLU A 91 4.58 -11.02 -6.58
CA GLU A 91 3.15 -11.27 -6.85
C GLU A 91 2.36 -9.96 -7.01
N ILE A 92 2.58 -8.95 -6.17
CA ILE A 92 1.91 -7.64 -6.30
C ILE A 92 2.26 -6.99 -7.65
N PHE A 93 3.54 -6.96 -8.02
CA PHE A 93 3.96 -6.34 -9.29
C PHE A 93 3.52 -7.13 -10.51
N LYS A 94 3.35 -8.45 -10.38
CA LYS A 94 2.80 -9.28 -11.46
C LYS A 94 1.33 -8.93 -11.71
N THR A 95 0.52 -8.85 -10.66
CA THR A 95 -0.89 -8.43 -10.75
C THR A 95 -1.01 -7.00 -11.27
N ALA A 96 -0.27 -6.04 -10.70
CA ALA A 96 -0.31 -4.65 -11.15
C ALA A 96 0.02 -4.50 -12.64
N ARG A 97 1.00 -5.27 -13.17
CA ARG A 97 1.31 -5.27 -14.61
C ARG A 97 0.24 -5.94 -15.46
N ALA A 98 -0.37 -7.01 -14.97
CA ALA A 98 -1.49 -7.66 -15.67
C ALA A 98 -2.68 -6.70 -15.78
N GLU A 99 -3.03 -6.04 -14.68
CA GLU A 99 -4.10 -5.05 -14.61
C GLU A 99 -3.81 -3.82 -15.46
N MET A 100 -2.57 -3.31 -15.43
CA MET A 100 -2.17 -2.23 -16.34
C MET A 100 -2.39 -2.59 -17.81
N LYS A 101 -2.11 -3.84 -18.20
CA LYS A 101 -2.32 -4.32 -19.56
C LYS A 101 -3.82 -4.40 -19.91
N ILE A 102 -4.65 -4.89 -18.99
CA ILE A 102 -6.10 -5.00 -19.16
C ILE A 102 -6.73 -3.61 -19.29
N GLU A 103 -6.34 -2.71 -18.40
CA GLU A 103 -6.90 -1.35 -18.28
C GLU A 103 -6.23 -0.34 -19.22
N GLU A 104 -5.32 -0.80 -20.07
CA GLU A 104 -4.56 0.03 -21.02
C GLU A 104 -3.82 1.20 -20.35
N CYS A 105 -3.35 0.98 -19.11
CA CYS A 105 -2.54 1.93 -18.34
C CYS A 105 -1.04 1.72 -18.60
N THR A 106 -0.28 2.81 -18.50
CA THR A 106 1.16 2.83 -18.76
C THR A 106 2.01 2.60 -17.51
N ARG A 107 1.47 2.93 -16.33
CA ARG A 107 2.17 2.82 -15.05
C ARG A 107 1.17 2.74 -13.89
N SER A 108 1.55 2.16 -12.76
CA SER A 108 0.74 2.26 -11.54
C SER A 108 1.02 3.56 -10.80
N ILE A 109 0.02 4.12 -10.11
CA ILE A 109 0.17 5.24 -9.18
C ILE A 109 -0.29 4.78 -7.79
N LEU A 110 0.57 4.99 -6.79
CA LEU A 110 0.28 4.59 -5.42
C LEU A 110 -0.81 5.50 -4.85
N VAL A 111 -1.84 4.90 -4.28
CA VAL A 111 -2.85 5.55 -3.45
C VAL A 111 -2.60 5.11 -2.00
N GLY A 112 -2.57 6.03 -1.05
CA GLY A 112 -2.30 5.69 0.35
C GLY A 112 -2.47 6.89 1.27
N HIS A 113 -2.52 6.65 2.59
CA HIS A 113 -2.74 7.70 3.59
C HIS A 113 -1.41 8.14 4.20
N ASN A 114 -0.93 9.35 3.86
CA ASN A 114 0.49 9.72 3.95
C ASN A 114 1.36 8.94 2.95
N ALA A 115 0.84 8.76 1.72
CA ALA A 115 1.36 7.91 0.65
C ALA A 115 2.88 7.95 0.37
N PHE A 116 3.58 9.04 0.73
CA PHE A 116 5.03 9.12 0.59
C PHE A 116 5.77 8.10 1.45
N PHE A 117 5.22 7.79 2.64
CA PHE A 117 5.75 6.78 3.56
C PHE A 117 5.79 5.40 2.88
N ASP A 118 4.63 4.93 2.41
CA ASP A 118 4.49 3.63 1.75
C ASP A 118 5.31 3.58 0.46
N LEU A 119 5.34 4.67 -0.31
CA LEU A 119 6.14 4.74 -1.53
C LEU A 119 7.64 4.53 -1.25
N GLY A 120 8.15 5.13 -0.17
CA GLY A 120 9.55 4.97 0.25
C GLY A 120 9.89 3.51 0.53
N PHE A 121 9.12 2.86 1.41
CA PHE A 121 9.30 1.45 1.76
C PHE A 121 9.14 0.52 0.54
N LEU A 122 8.13 0.75 -0.30
CA LEU A 122 7.91 -0.02 -1.53
C LEU A 122 9.13 0.05 -2.46
N TYR A 123 9.71 1.24 -2.65
CA TYR A 123 10.90 1.40 -3.47
C TYR A 123 12.13 0.77 -2.83
N ALA A 124 12.37 0.99 -1.53
CA ALA A 124 13.50 0.42 -0.83
C ALA A 124 13.51 -1.12 -0.86
N ALA A 125 12.36 -1.75 -0.57
CA ALA A 125 12.19 -3.20 -0.64
C ALA A 125 12.32 -3.72 -2.07
N SER A 126 11.78 -3.01 -3.08
CA SER A 126 11.94 -3.40 -4.48
C SER A 126 13.41 -3.38 -4.94
N ASN A 127 14.19 -2.40 -4.47
CA ASN A 127 15.62 -2.27 -4.76
C ASN A 127 16.42 -3.39 -4.10
N ARG A 128 16.18 -3.68 -2.80
CA ARG A 128 16.80 -4.80 -2.08
C ARG A 128 16.50 -6.14 -2.76
N SER A 129 15.29 -6.30 -3.29
CA SER A 129 14.83 -7.51 -3.97
C SER A 129 15.23 -7.61 -5.45
N ASN A 130 15.90 -6.59 -6.00
CA ASN A 130 16.25 -6.48 -7.43
C ASN A 130 15.03 -6.65 -8.36
N LEU A 131 13.90 -6.02 -8.01
CA LEU A 131 12.66 -6.05 -8.78
C LEU A 131 12.39 -4.72 -9.49
N LYS A 132 11.98 -4.79 -10.77
CA LYS A 132 11.58 -3.60 -11.53
C LYS A 132 10.22 -3.10 -11.06
N ASN A 133 10.19 -2.05 -10.24
CA ASN A 133 8.96 -1.49 -9.69
C ASN A 133 8.04 -0.86 -10.80
N PRO A 134 6.77 -1.31 -10.94
CA PRO A 134 5.83 -0.76 -11.93
C PRO A 134 5.17 0.56 -11.51
N PHE A 135 5.35 1.01 -10.27
CA PHE A 135 4.78 2.25 -9.77
C PHE A 135 5.53 3.47 -10.30
N HIS A 136 4.85 4.61 -10.27
CA HIS A 136 5.43 5.91 -10.51
C HIS A 136 6.44 6.27 -9.40
N GLN A 137 7.55 6.91 -9.76
CA GLN A 137 8.71 7.09 -8.86
C GLN A 137 8.54 8.12 -7.75
N PHE A 138 7.62 9.06 -7.91
CA PHE A 138 7.48 10.19 -6.99
C PHE A 138 6.04 10.68 -6.85
N SER A 139 5.27 10.67 -7.95
CA SER A 139 3.83 10.95 -7.88
C SER A 139 3.05 9.86 -7.15
N THR A 140 2.20 10.28 -6.21
CA THR A 140 1.21 9.48 -5.49
C THR A 140 -0.13 10.19 -5.49
N ILE A 141 -1.18 9.48 -5.10
CA ILE A 141 -2.47 10.06 -4.71
C ILE A 141 -2.58 9.88 -3.19
N ASP A 142 -2.34 10.95 -2.46
CA ASP A 142 -2.36 10.95 -1.01
C ASP A 142 -3.78 11.21 -0.47
N THR A 143 -4.32 10.23 0.25
CA THR A 143 -5.67 10.33 0.81
C THR A 143 -5.75 11.29 1.98
N VAL A 144 -4.64 11.68 2.62
CA VAL A 144 -4.64 12.80 3.60
C VAL A 144 -5.07 14.07 2.89
N SER A 145 -4.46 14.38 1.75
CA SER A 145 -4.80 15.55 0.95
C SER A 145 -6.26 15.50 0.46
N LEU A 146 -6.72 14.34 -0.01
CA LEU A 146 -8.10 14.18 -0.48
C LEU A 146 -9.13 14.31 0.65
N SER A 147 -8.90 13.66 1.78
CA SER A 147 -9.80 13.71 2.94
C SER A 147 -9.80 15.09 3.61
N ALA A 148 -8.67 15.78 3.66
CA ALA A 148 -8.62 17.14 4.16
C ALA A 148 -9.45 18.10 3.29
N LEU A 149 -9.37 17.96 1.97
CA LEU A 149 -10.13 18.80 1.04
C LEU A 149 -11.63 18.50 1.04
N TYR A 150 -12.01 17.23 1.16
CA TYR A 150 -13.41 16.81 1.02
C TYR A 150 -14.16 16.72 2.35
N TYR A 151 -13.49 16.24 3.41
CA TYR A 151 -14.07 16.02 4.74
C TYR A 151 -13.51 16.94 5.83
N GLY A 152 -12.45 17.72 5.55
CA GLY A 152 -11.82 18.58 6.56
C GLY A 152 -10.98 17.82 7.59
N GLU A 153 -10.64 16.56 7.32
CA GLU A 153 -9.94 15.67 8.26
C GLU A 153 -8.66 15.09 7.65
N THR A 154 -7.59 15.04 8.43
CA THR A 154 -6.29 14.47 8.01
C THR A 154 -5.99 13.11 8.65
N VAL A 155 -6.70 12.76 9.72
CA VAL A 155 -6.57 11.48 10.41
C VAL A 155 -7.53 10.49 9.77
N LEU A 156 -7.03 9.35 9.28
CA LEU A 156 -7.83 8.35 8.54
C LEU A 156 -9.09 7.96 9.32
N ALA A 157 -8.93 7.56 10.58
CA ALA A 157 -10.03 7.20 11.47
C ALA A 157 -11.10 8.30 11.63
N LYS A 158 -10.71 9.58 11.58
CA LYS A 158 -11.68 10.69 11.65
C LYS A 158 -12.34 10.93 10.31
N ALA A 159 -11.58 10.88 9.22
CA ALA A 159 -12.10 10.99 7.87
C ALA A 159 -13.15 9.91 7.57
N MET A 160 -12.93 8.65 7.99
CA MET A 160 -13.90 7.57 7.82
C MET A 160 -15.20 7.83 8.59
N ARG A 161 -15.10 8.28 9.84
CA ARG A 161 -16.28 8.65 10.65
C ARG A 161 -17.08 9.78 10.01
N VAL A 162 -16.42 10.83 9.51
CA VAL A 162 -17.10 11.95 8.80
C VAL A 162 -17.71 11.48 7.48
N ALA A 163 -17.07 10.53 6.80
CA ALA A 163 -17.57 9.89 5.58
C ALA A 163 -18.74 8.91 5.82
N ASN A 164 -19.12 8.64 7.08
CA ASN A 164 -20.04 7.56 7.47
C ASN A 164 -19.59 6.18 6.96
N ILE A 165 -18.28 5.94 6.93
CA ILE A 165 -17.68 4.63 6.66
C ILE A 165 -17.37 4.00 8.01
N GLU A 166 -17.74 2.74 8.18
CA GLU A 166 -17.47 1.97 9.40
C GLU A 166 -15.95 1.89 9.66
N TRP A 167 -15.56 1.99 10.92
CA TRP A 167 -14.17 2.02 11.33
C TRP A 167 -14.00 1.36 12.70
N ASP A 168 -13.09 0.41 12.79
CA ASP A 168 -12.65 -0.19 14.05
C ASP A 168 -11.21 0.21 14.35
N ASP A 169 -11.00 0.90 15.47
CA ASP A 169 -9.66 1.29 15.91
C ASP A 169 -8.82 0.06 16.31
N ALA A 170 -9.44 -1.09 16.60
CA ALA A 170 -8.72 -2.33 16.91
C ALA A 170 -8.10 -3.00 15.67
N GLU A 171 -8.62 -2.71 14.47
CA GLU A 171 -8.13 -3.27 13.19
C GLU A 171 -7.20 -2.28 12.44
N ALA A 172 -7.04 -1.06 12.95
CA ALA A 172 -6.33 0.05 12.29
C ALA A 172 -4.82 -0.15 12.04
N HIS A 173 -4.23 -1.24 12.52
CA HIS A 173 -2.80 -1.58 12.36
C HIS A 173 -2.59 -2.97 11.74
N SER A 174 -3.60 -3.47 11.03
CA SER A 174 -3.41 -4.44 9.97
C SER A 174 -3.36 -3.69 8.65
N ALA A 175 -2.51 -4.14 7.73
CA ALA A 175 -2.43 -3.50 6.42
C ALA A 175 -3.67 -3.78 5.54
N LEU A 176 -4.44 -4.84 5.86
CA LEU A 176 -5.65 -5.24 5.13
C LEU A 176 -6.89 -4.47 5.60
#